data_AF-A0A7U9X463-F1
#
_entry.id   AF-A0A7U9X463-F1
#
_cell.length_a   1.000
_cell.length_b   1.000
_cell.length_c   1.000
_cell.angle_alpha   90.00
_cell.angle_beta   90.00
_cell.angle_gamma   90.00
#
_symmetry.space_group_name_H-M   'P 1'
#
loop_
_entity.id
_entity.type
_entity.pdbx_description
1 polymer ?
#
loop_
_entity_poly.entity_id
_entity_poly.type
_entity_poly.pdbx_seq_one_letter_code
_entity_poly.pdbx_strand_id
1 'polypeptide(L)'
;MERNIKCKPNNLCMIIFMLCLSVRFVEYFLIETDKTAIGENVLHKVVGIILLALVLKKINLTWGDIGFQKNGFVSGILKGLLLGSVCFAVSFGLELGILALQGNPAYLEIYISSFSLTGSQIKNTDFVFFLLCVLFNIINVWMEEGVFRGLFLKTLSETKPFIQ
;
A
#
# COMPACT_ATOMS: atom_id res chain seq x y z
N MET A 1 14.52 8.20 -29.09
CA MET A 1 14.26 6.75 -28.94
C MET A 1 12.76 6.53 -29.07
N GLU A 2 12.30 6.04 -30.22
CA GLU A 2 10.89 5.67 -30.41
C GLU A 2 10.50 4.56 -29.43
N ARG A 3 9.58 4.86 -28.50
CA ARG A 3 9.04 3.88 -27.56
C ARG A 3 8.12 2.95 -28.34
N ASN A 4 8.52 1.70 -28.48
CA ASN A 4 7.70 0.64 -29.09
C ASN A 4 6.60 0.18 -28.11
N ILE A 5 5.72 1.12 -27.72
CA ILE A 5 4.50 0.80 -26.98
C ILE A 5 3.44 0.49 -28.06
N LYS A 6 3.40 -0.78 -28.49
CA LYS A 6 2.44 -1.26 -29.49
C LYS A 6 0.97 -1.20 -28.99
N CYS A 7 0.75 -0.94 -27.71
CA CYS A 7 -0.57 -0.95 -27.06
C CYS A 7 -0.87 0.44 -26.47
N LYS A 8 -2.06 1.02 -26.71
CA LYS A 8 -2.40 2.32 -26.14
C LYS A 8 -2.14 2.34 -24.61
N PRO A 9 -1.49 3.36 -24.05
CA PRO A 9 -1.07 3.40 -22.64
C PRO A 9 -2.24 3.20 -21.66
N ASN A 10 -3.44 3.67 -22.04
CA ASN A 10 -4.66 3.40 -21.29
C ASN A 10 -5.00 1.90 -21.22
N ASN A 11 -4.85 1.16 -22.32
CA ASN A 11 -5.09 -0.28 -22.35
C ASN A 11 -4.06 -1.03 -21.51
N LEU A 12 -2.79 -0.58 -21.52
CA LEU A 12 -1.75 -1.18 -20.69
C LEU A 12 -2.06 -1.01 -19.19
N CYS A 13 -2.48 0.18 -18.76
CA CYS A 13 -2.89 0.41 -17.36
C CYS A 13 -4.10 -0.45 -16.99
N MET A 14 -5.12 -0.52 -17.87
CA MET A 14 -6.30 -1.36 -17.63
C MET A 14 -5.96 -2.84 -17.53
N ILE A 15 -5.07 -3.37 -18.37
CA ILE A 15 -4.63 -4.77 -18.31
C ILE A 15 -3.92 -5.05 -16.99
N ILE A 16 -3.00 -4.18 -16.59
CA ILE A 16 -2.25 -4.33 -15.33
C ILE A 16 -3.20 -4.26 -14.13
N PHE A 17 -4.12 -3.30 -14.14
CA PHE A 17 -5.13 -3.16 -13.08
C PHE A 17 -5.99 -4.41 -12.96
N MET A 18 -6.53 -4.92 -14.07
CA MET A 18 -7.36 -6.12 -14.07
C MET A 18 -6.59 -7.35 -13.61
N LEU A 19 -5.31 -7.47 -13.95
CA LEU A 19 -4.47 -8.58 -13.53
C LEU A 19 -4.17 -8.51 -12.01
N CYS A 20 -3.78 -7.35 -11.49
CA CYS A 20 -3.60 -7.15 -10.05
C CYS A 20 -4.91 -7.41 -9.28
N LEU A 21 -6.05 -6.96 -9.80
CA LEU A 21 -7.36 -7.19 -9.21
C LEU A 21 -7.74 -8.67 -9.21
N SER A 22 -7.44 -9.39 -10.30
CA SER A 22 -7.72 -10.83 -10.41
C SER A 22 -6.89 -11.63 -9.42
N VAL A 23 -5.59 -11.31 -9.27
CA VAL A 23 -4.72 -11.96 -8.28
C VAL A 23 -5.21 -11.67 -6.86
N ARG A 24 -5.62 -10.43 -6.58
CA ARG A 24 -6.22 -10.08 -5.29
C ARG A 24 -7.49 -10.89 -5.02
N PHE A 25 -8.35 -11.06 -6.01
CA PHE A 25 -9.56 -11.87 -5.88
C PHE A 25 -9.23 -13.34 -5.59
N VAL A 26 -8.26 -13.92 -6.31
CA VAL A 26 -7.78 -15.28 -6.08
C VAL A 26 -7.22 -15.45 -4.65
N GLU A 27 -6.37 -14.53 -4.20
CA GLU A 27 -5.79 -14.61 -2.85
C GLU A 27 -6.87 -14.52 -1.76
N TYR A 28 -7.87 -13.68 -1.98
CA TYR A 28 -8.92 -13.44 -1.01
C TYR A 28 -9.94 -14.59 -0.93
N PHE A 29 -10.37 -15.12 -2.08
CA PHE A 29 -11.44 -16.12 -2.13
C PHE A 29 -10.95 -17.57 -2.20
N LEU A 30 -9.76 -17.83 -2.74
CA LEU A 30 -9.25 -19.21 -2.90
C LEU A 30 -8.20 -19.57 -1.85
N ILE A 31 -7.30 -18.64 -1.52
CA ILE A 31 -6.20 -18.91 -0.60
C ILE A 31 -6.58 -18.57 0.85
N GLU A 32 -7.59 -17.71 1.05
CA GLU A 32 -8.06 -17.26 2.37
C GLU A 32 -6.88 -16.82 3.25
N THR A 33 -5.95 -16.06 2.67
CA THR A 33 -4.71 -15.66 3.34
C THR A 33 -5.01 -14.78 4.58
N ASP A 34 -6.22 -14.21 4.66
CA ASP A 34 -6.79 -13.51 5.82
C ASP A 34 -6.92 -14.38 7.08
N LYS A 35 -6.96 -15.72 6.95
CA LYS A 35 -6.98 -16.67 8.08
C LYS A 35 -5.60 -17.02 8.61
N THR A 36 -4.52 -16.61 7.96
CA THR A 36 -3.16 -16.87 8.43
C THR A 36 -2.79 -15.92 9.58
N ALA A 37 -1.89 -16.33 10.49
CA ALA A 37 -1.54 -15.61 11.72
C ALA A 37 -1.01 -14.16 11.52
N ILE A 38 -0.74 -13.79 10.28
CA ILE A 38 -0.21 -12.48 9.90
C ILE A 38 -1.30 -11.60 9.27
N GLY A 39 -2.41 -12.17 8.76
CA GLY A 39 -3.58 -11.42 8.27
C GLY A 39 -3.30 -10.41 7.15
N GLU A 40 -2.07 -10.38 6.61
CA GLU A 40 -1.69 -9.50 5.53
C GLU A 40 -1.73 -10.29 4.23
N ASN A 41 -2.52 -9.83 3.27
CA ASN A 41 -2.58 -10.35 1.91
C ASN A 41 -1.26 -10.09 1.16
N VAL A 42 -0.18 -10.77 1.53
CA VAL A 42 1.18 -10.52 1.03
C VAL A 42 1.36 -11.08 -0.38
N LEU A 43 0.63 -12.14 -0.77
CA LEU A 43 0.87 -12.82 -2.04
C LEU A 43 0.54 -11.92 -3.22
N HIS A 44 -0.62 -11.26 -3.25
CA HIS A 44 -0.94 -10.34 -4.34
C HIS A 44 0.00 -9.13 -4.37
N LYS A 45 0.49 -8.67 -3.21
CA LYS A 45 1.46 -7.56 -3.13
C LYS A 45 2.79 -7.97 -3.79
N VAL A 46 3.31 -9.14 -3.45
CA VAL A 46 4.55 -9.68 -4.03
C VAL A 46 4.39 -9.94 -5.53
N VAL A 47 3.28 -10.56 -5.94
CA VAL A 47 2.97 -10.77 -7.36
C VAL A 47 2.85 -9.44 -8.10
N GLY A 48 2.24 -8.43 -7.48
CA GLY A 48 2.15 -7.07 -8.02
C GLY A 48 3.52 -6.42 -8.23
N ILE A 49 4.47 -6.58 -7.30
CA ILE A 49 5.84 -6.08 -7.44
C ILE A 49 6.58 -6.80 -8.57
N ILE A 50 6.45 -8.13 -8.67
CA ILE A 50 7.05 -8.92 -9.77
C ILE A 50 6.50 -8.44 -11.10
N LEU A 51 5.18 -8.25 -11.20
CA LEU A 51 4.53 -7.74 -12.39
C LEU A 51 5.03 -6.34 -12.76
N LEU A 52 5.13 -5.43 -11.78
CA LEU A 52 5.68 -4.09 -11.95
C LEU A 52 7.11 -4.15 -12.52
N ALA A 53 7.98 -5.00 -11.97
CA ALA A 53 9.35 -5.16 -12.45
C ALA A 53 9.41 -5.65 -13.91
N LEU A 54 8.55 -6.60 -14.29
CA LEU A 54 8.45 -7.10 -15.67
C LEU A 54 7.98 -6.00 -16.63
N VAL A 55 6.98 -5.22 -16.22
CA VAL A 55 6.46 -4.12 -17.04
C VAL A 55 7.51 -3.03 -17.23
N LEU A 56 8.19 -2.61 -16.16
CA LEU A 56 9.28 -1.64 -16.21
C LEU A 56 10.38 -2.06 -17.19
N LYS A 57 10.80 -3.33 -17.14
CA LYS A 57 11.79 -3.90 -18.07
C LYS A 57 11.30 -3.86 -19.52
N LYS A 58 10.02 -4.16 -19.76
CA LYS A 58 9.42 -4.16 -21.10
C LYS A 58 9.32 -2.75 -21.71
N ILE A 59 9.06 -1.74 -20.89
CA ILE A 59 8.92 -0.34 -21.33
C ILE A 59 10.22 0.48 -21.18
N ASN A 60 11.33 -0.15 -20.78
CA ASN A 60 12.62 0.48 -20.50
C ASN A 60 12.54 1.68 -19.54
N LEU A 61 11.70 1.57 -18.50
CA LEU A 61 11.67 2.53 -17.38
C LEU A 61 12.45 1.99 -16.19
N THR A 62 13.08 2.90 -15.45
CA THR A 62 13.76 2.58 -14.19
C THR A 62 12.85 2.80 -12.99
N TRP A 63 13.20 2.21 -11.84
CA TRP A 63 12.51 2.46 -10.57
C TRP A 63 12.52 3.96 -10.17
N GLY A 64 13.58 4.69 -10.54
CA GLY A 64 13.65 6.13 -10.31
C GLY A 64 12.65 6.94 -11.14
N ASP A 65 12.31 6.48 -12.35
CA ASP A 65 11.39 7.16 -13.27
C ASP A 65 9.93 7.12 -12.80
N ILE A 66 9.60 6.14 -11.96
CA ILE A 66 8.28 5.95 -11.34
C ILE A 66 8.21 6.50 -9.91
N GLY A 67 9.21 7.29 -9.48
CA GLY A 67 9.17 8.01 -8.21
C GLY A 67 9.94 7.38 -7.05
N PHE A 68 10.56 6.21 -7.21
CA PHE A 68 11.47 5.65 -6.19
C PHE A 68 12.84 6.34 -6.25
N GLN A 69 12.87 7.63 -5.90
CA GLN A 69 14.08 8.43 -5.84
C GLN A 69 14.78 8.25 -4.49
N LYS A 70 16.12 8.12 -4.53
CA LYS A 70 16.94 8.04 -3.32
C LYS A 70 17.14 9.41 -2.67
N ASN A 71 17.08 10.47 -3.47
CA ASN A 71 17.28 11.84 -2.99
C ASN A 71 16.05 12.34 -2.24
N GLY A 72 16.22 12.80 -1.01
CA GLY A 72 15.12 13.32 -0.19
C GLY A 72 14.24 12.26 0.47
N PHE A 73 14.57 10.97 0.36
CA PHE A 73 13.80 9.88 0.97
C PHE A 73 13.56 10.06 2.48
N VAL A 74 14.60 10.44 3.22
CA VAL A 74 14.51 10.71 4.67
C VAL A 74 13.55 11.87 4.97
N SER A 75 13.61 12.95 4.17
CA SER A 75 12.69 14.08 4.32
C SER A 75 11.25 13.68 4.00
N GLY A 76 11.05 12.82 3.00
CA GLY A 76 9.74 12.26 2.65
C GLY A 76 9.15 11.44 3.80
N ILE A 77 9.94 10.52 4.38
CA ILE A 77 9.53 9.75 5.56
C ILE A 77 9.18 10.69 6.71
N LEU A 78 10.04 11.66 7.02
CA LEU A 78 9.82 12.57 8.15
C LEU A 78 8.53 13.39 7.97
N LYS A 79 8.28 13.91 6.76
CA LYS A 79 7.03 14.63 6.45
C LYS A 79 5.81 13.72 6.57
N GLY A 80 5.89 12.50 6.05
CA GLY A 80 4.81 11.52 6.15
C GLY A 80 4.50 11.14 7.60
N LEU A 81 5.54 10.92 8.40
CA LEU A 81 5.43 10.54 9.80
C LEU A 81 4.89 11.70 10.65
N LEU A 82 5.33 12.93 10.38
CA LEU A 82 4.79 14.13 11.02
C LEU A 82 3.32 14.33 10.68
N LEU A 83 2.95 14.24 9.40
CA LEU A 83 1.56 14.37 8.97
C LEU A 83 0.67 13.30 9.62
N GLY A 84 1.10 12.04 9.56
CA GLY A 84 0.39 10.93 10.18
C GLY A 84 0.22 11.12 11.69
N SER A 85 1.30 11.47 12.39
CA SER A 85 1.26 11.70 13.84
C SER A 85 0.31 12.83 14.22
N VAL A 86 0.28 13.94 13.46
CA VAL A 86 -0.64 15.05 13.72
C VAL A 86 -2.09 14.61 13.51
N CYS A 87 -2.38 13.90 12.42
CA CYS A 87 -3.73 13.39 12.16
C CYS A 87 -4.22 12.43 13.25
N PHE A 88 -3.38 11.46 13.67
CA PHE A 88 -3.73 10.53 14.74
C PHE A 88 -3.87 11.23 16.10
N ALA A 89 -3.00 12.19 16.42
CA ALA A 89 -3.10 12.97 17.66
C ALA A 89 -4.43 13.75 17.73
N VAL A 90 -4.86 14.36 16.62
CA VAL A 90 -6.15 15.05 16.55
C VAL A 90 -7.30 14.05 16.69
N SER A 91 -7.27 12.93 15.96
CA SER A 91 -8.33 11.92 16.00
C SER A 91 -8.51 11.31 17.39
N PHE A 92 -7.44 10.75 17.96
CA PHE A 92 -7.50 10.15 19.30
C PHE A 92 -7.71 11.21 20.39
N GLY A 93 -7.18 12.42 20.22
CA GLY A 93 -7.44 13.52 21.16
C GLY A 93 -8.92 13.89 21.24
N LEU A 94 -9.61 13.95 20.09
CA LEU A 94 -11.06 14.17 20.05
C LEU A 94 -11.84 13.00 20.67
N GLU A 95 -11.47 11.76 20.33
CA GLU A 95 -12.12 10.57 20.87
C GLU A 95 -11.99 10.47 22.40
N LEU A 96 -10.76 10.67 22.93
CA LEU A 96 -10.49 10.73 24.36
C LEU A 96 -11.23 11.88 25.03
N GLY A 97 -11.30 13.05 24.39
CA GLY A 97 -12.04 14.21 24.89
C GLY A 97 -13.53 13.93 25.05
N ILE A 98 -14.15 13.29 24.05
CA ILE A 98 -15.57 12.89 24.12
C ILE A 98 -15.79 11.84 25.21
N LEU A 99 -14.93 10.82 25.30
CA LEU A 99 -15.02 9.77 26.32
C LEU A 99 -14.87 10.35 27.75
N ALA A 100 -13.96 11.31 27.93
CA ALA A 100 -13.78 12.00 29.20
C ALA A 100 -15.01 12.82 29.61
N LEU A 101 -15.67 13.50 28.66
CA LEU A 101 -16.92 14.23 28.91
C LEU A 101 -18.07 13.28 29.29
N GLN A 102 -18.05 12.05 28.80
CA GLN A 102 -19.02 11.00 29.15
C GLN A 102 -18.69 10.30 30.48
N GLY A 103 -17.58 10.65 31.14
CA GLY A 103 -17.14 10.03 32.39
C GLY A 103 -16.64 8.59 32.23
N ASN A 104 -16.37 8.15 30.99
CA ASN A 104 -15.89 6.80 30.72
C ASN A 104 -14.36 6.75 30.78
N PRO A 105 -13.75 5.76 31.47
CA PRO A 105 -12.31 5.59 31.45
C PRO A 105 -11.86 5.17 30.05
N ALA A 106 -10.91 5.91 29.48
CA ALA A 106 -10.32 5.61 28.19
C ALA A 106 -8.81 5.36 28.34
N TYR A 107 -8.30 4.35 27.63
CA TYR A 107 -6.89 4.01 27.59
C TYR A 107 -6.43 3.87 26.14
N LEU A 108 -5.20 4.26 25.87
CA LEU A 108 -4.56 4.03 24.59
C LEU A 108 -3.81 2.70 24.66
N GLU A 109 -4.17 1.79 23.77
CA GLU A 109 -3.50 0.50 23.61
C GLU A 109 -2.88 0.42 22.22
N ILE A 110 -1.61 0.02 22.16
CA ILE A 110 -0.93 -0.31 20.90
C ILE A 110 -1.03 -1.82 20.73
N TYR A 111 -1.74 -2.26 19.70
CA TYR A 111 -1.90 -3.67 19.39
C TYR A 111 -1.93 -3.88 17.87
N ILE A 112 -1.72 -5.13 17.46
CA ILE A 112 -1.86 -5.54 16.07
C ILE A 112 -3.08 -6.44 15.99
N SER A 113 -3.98 -6.09 15.08
CA SER A 113 -5.13 -6.92 14.75
C SER A 113 -4.97 -7.47 13.35
N SER A 114 -5.19 -8.77 13.20
CA SER A 114 -5.28 -9.42 11.91
C SER A 114 -6.71 -9.29 11.38
N PHE A 115 -6.87 -8.75 10.17
CA PHE A 115 -8.17 -8.64 9.53
C PHE A 115 -8.73 -10.04 9.22
N SER A 116 -9.81 -10.45 9.91
CA SER A 116 -10.53 -11.70 9.63
C SER A 116 -11.99 -11.40 9.30
N LEU A 117 -12.47 -11.91 8.16
CA LEU A 117 -13.88 -11.87 7.76
C LEU A 117 -14.78 -12.76 8.62
N THR A 118 -14.21 -13.71 9.36
CA THR A 118 -14.94 -14.73 10.14
C THR A 118 -15.06 -14.36 11.63
N GLY A 119 -14.61 -13.16 12.04
CA GLY A 119 -14.99 -12.54 13.32
C GLY A 119 -14.09 -12.83 14.52
N SER A 120 -13.13 -13.76 14.46
CA SER A 120 -12.15 -13.93 15.54
C SER A 120 -10.87 -13.16 15.24
N GLN A 121 -10.87 -11.88 15.61
CA GLN A 121 -9.68 -11.02 15.56
C GLN A 121 -8.66 -11.52 16.58
N ILE A 122 -7.54 -12.08 16.12
CA ILE A 122 -6.43 -12.45 17.00
C ILE A 122 -5.66 -11.17 17.31
N LYS A 123 -5.72 -10.74 18.58
CA LYS A 123 -4.89 -9.65 19.09
C LYS A 123 -3.51 -10.21 19.41
N ASN A 124 -2.49 -9.77 18.68
CA ASN A 124 -1.11 -10.09 18.99
C ASN A 124 -0.41 -8.82 19.49
N THR A 125 0.20 -8.89 20.67
CA THR A 125 0.97 -7.80 21.29
C THR A 125 2.48 -8.04 21.25
N ASP A 126 2.89 -9.18 20.72
CA ASP A 126 4.28 -9.59 20.61
C ASP A 126 5.06 -8.70 19.63
N PHE A 127 6.27 -8.30 20.03
CA PHE A 127 7.15 -7.43 19.25
C PHE A 127 7.49 -7.98 17.86
N VAL A 128 7.55 -9.31 17.73
CA VAL A 128 7.80 -9.99 16.44
C VAL A 128 6.69 -9.68 15.44
N PHE A 129 5.42 -9.70 15.87
CA PHE A 129 4.31 -9.36 15.00
C PHE A 129 4.33 -7.88 14.59
N PHE A 130 4.83 -7.00 15.46
CA PHE A 130 5.02 -5.58 15.14
C PHE A 130 6.03 -5.39 14.02
N LEU A 131 7.18 -6.04 14.11
CA LEU A 131 8.20 -5.98 13.07
C LEU A 131 7.69 -6.56 11.74
N LEU A 132 6.94 -7.66 11.80
CA LEU A 132 6.30 -8.26 10.64
C LEU A 132 5.26 -7.32 10.00
N CYS A 133 4.39 -6.69 10.80
CA CYS A 133 3.40 -5.72 10.34
C CYS A 133 4.07 -4.53 9.61
N VAL A 134 5.15 -3.99 10.17
CA VAL A 134 5.92 -2.93 9.49
C VAL A 134 6.48 -3.41 8.15
N LEU A 135 7.07 -4.62 8.12
CA LEU A 135 7.64 -5.19 6.90
C LEU A 135 6.58 -5.39 5.81
N PHE A 136 5.41 -5.92 6.15
CA PHE A 136 4.35 -6.16 5.17
C PHE A 136 3.65 -4.88 4.72
N ASN A 137 3.56 -3.87 5.57
CA ASN A 137 3.13 -2.53 5.16
C ASN A 137 4.13 -1.86 4.20
N ILE A 138 5.43 -2.05 4.38
CA ILE A 138 6.44 -1.58 3.41
C ILE A 138 6.23 -2.25 2.04
N ILE A 139 6.01 -3.57 2.03
CA ILE A 139 5.71 -4.31 0.78
C ILE A 139 4.42 -3.78 0.14
N ASN A 140 3.40 -3.46 0.95
CA ASN A 140 2.15 -2.90 0.45
C ASN A 140 2.36 -1.56 -0.23
N VAL A 141 3.00 -0.62 0.48
CA VAL A 141 3.29 0.71 -0.03
C VAL A 141 4.14 0.61 -1.30
N TRP A 142 5.12 -0.28 -1.34
CA TRP A 142 5.93 -0.50 -2.55
C TRP A 142 5.07 -0.90 -3.74
N MET A 143 4.18 -1.88 -3.57
CA MET A 143 3.31 -2.35 -4.64
C MET A 143 2.33 -1.26 -5.08
N GLU A 144 1.58 -0.69 -4.13
CA GLU A 144 0.53 0.29 -4.43
C GLU A 144 1.11 1.60 -4.99
N GLU A 145 2.12 2.17 -4.33
CA GLU A 145 2.73 3.42 -4.78
C GLU A 145 3.48 3.20 -6.10
N GLY A 146 4.18 2.07 -6.26
CA GLY A 146 4.92 1.75 -7.48
C GLY A 146 4.02 1.52 -8.70
N VAL A 147 2.89 0.81 -8.52
CA VAL A 147 1.95 0.52 -9.62
C VAL A 147 1.04 1.71 -9.90
N PHE A 148 0.35 2.23 -8.89
CA PHE A 148 -0.71 3.23 -9.10
C PHE A 148 -0.17 4.65 -9.22
N ARG A 149 0.74 5.06 -8.35
CA ARG A 149 1.28 6.44 -8.38
C ARG A 149 2.52 6.56 -9.26
N GLY A 150 3.30 5.49 -9.37
CA GLY A 150 4.47 5.46 -10.21
C GLY A 150 4.11 5.16 -11.67
N LEU A 151 3.86 3.87 -11.94
CA LEU A 151 3.71 3.39 -13.32
C LEU A 151 2.49 4.00 -14.02
N PHE A 152 1.31 4.03 -13.40
CA PHE A 152 0.10 4.53 -14.06
C PHE A 152 0.16 6.03 -14.30
N LEU A 153 0.54 6.85 -13.31
CA LEU A 153 0.67 8.29 -13.54
C LEU A 153 1.71 8.59 -14.62
N LYS A 154 2.88 7.95 -14.58
CA LYS A 154 3.92 8.15 -15.62
C LYS A 154 3.41 7.78 -17.02
N THR A 155 2.72 6.66 -17.14
CA THR A 155 2.21 6.15 -18.43
C THR A 155 1.04 7.00 -18.96
N LEU A 156 0.21 7.55 -18.09
CA LEU A 156 -0.94 8.39 -18.44
C LEU A 156 -0.55 9.86 -18.67
N SER A 157 0.37 10.41 -17.87
CA SER A 157 0.85 11.80 -18.01
C SER A 157 1.54 12.04 -19.35
N GLU A 158 2.23 11.03 -19.88
CA GLU A 158 2.87 11.08 -21.21
C GLU A 158 1.86 11.15 -22.37
N THR A 159 0.58 10.86 -22.12
CA THR A 159 -0.46 10.91 -23.15
C THR A 159 -1.56 11.94 -22.93
N LYS A 160 -1.65 12.52 -21.73
CA LYS A 160 -2.58 13.60 -21.42
C LYS A 160 -1.89 14.65 -20.54
N PRO A 161 -1.60 15.86 -21.06
CA PRO A 161 -0.92 16.91 -20.30
C PRO A 161 -1.75 17.51 -19.14
N PHE A 162 -3.01 17.10 -18.96
CA PHE A 162 -3.88 17.57 -17.87
C PHE A 162 -3.61 16.90 -16.50
N ILE A 163 -2.72 15.91 -16.42
CA ILE A 163 -2.41 15.14 -15.19
C ILE A 163 -1.10 15.60 -14.53
N GLN A 164 -0.45 16.66 -15.06
CA GLN A 164 0.77 17.21 -14.50
C GLN A 164 0.52 18.10 -13.27
#